data_AF-A0A453EVH9-F1
#
_entry.id   AF-A0A453EVH9-F1
#
_cell.length_a   1.000
_cell.length_b   1.000
_cell.length_c   1.000
_cell.angle_alpha   90.00
_cell.angle_beta   90.00
_cell.angle_gamma   90.00
#
_symmetry.space_group_name_H-M   'P 1'
#
loop_
_entity.id
_entity.type
_entity.pdbx_description
1 polymer ?
#
loop_
_entity_poly.entity_id
_entity_poly.type
_entity_poly.pdbx_seq_one_letter_code
_entity_poly.pdbx_strand_id
1 'polypeptide(L)' 'MLFGAECWPTKRPHIQQMSATEMRMLRWMCGRTIKGRIRNEGICNKVGVAPIEEKLVQHRLR' A
#
# COMPACT_ATOMS: atom_id res chain seq x y z
N MET A 1 -31.39 1.73 8.89
CA MET A 1 -31.15 1.53 7.44
C MET A 1 -29.69 1.87 7.17
N LEU A 2 -28.78 0.93 7.46
CA LEU A 2 -27.36 1.12 7.18
C LEU A 2 -27.14 0.72 5.73
N PHE A 3 -26.83 1.72 4.91
CA PHE A 3 -26.41 1.58 3.53
C PHE A 3 -25.37 0.47 3.43
N GLY A 4 -25.59 -0.48 2.52
CA GLY A 4 -24.77 -1.66 2.33
C GLY A 4 -23.29 -1.30 2.29
N ALA A 5 -22.60 -1.54 3.40
CA ALA A 5 -21.16 -1.69 3.41
C ALA A 5 -20.89 -3.11 2.89
N GLU A 6 -21.19 -3.34 1.62
CA GLU A 6 -20.61 -4.45 0.88
C GLU A 6 -19.10 -4.23 0.93
N CYS A 7 -18.47 -4.90 1.90
CA CYS A 7 -17.04 -5.07 1.96
C CYS A 7 -16.68 -5.84 0.69
N TRP A 8 -16.38 -5.12 -0.39
CA TRP A 8 -15.90 -5.72 -1.62
C TRP A 8 -14.77 -6.68 -1.26
N PRO A 9 -14.79 -7.94 -1.72
CA PRO A 9 -13.63 -8.80 -1.54
C PRO A 9 -12.49 -8.05 -2.22
N THR A 10 -11.51 -7.59 -1.44
CA THR A 10 -10.41 -6.79 -1.99
C THR A 10 -9.63 -7.72 -2.92
N LYS A 11 -10.02 -7.72 -4.20
CA LYS A 11 -9.40 -8.58 -5.21
C LYS A 11 -7.93 -8.17 -5.26
N ARG A 12 -7.03 -9.15 -5.41
CA ARG A 12 -5.58 -8.94 -5.58
C ARG A 12 -5.20 -7.71 -6.43
N PRO A 13 -5.85 -7.40 -7.58
CA PRO A 13 -5.55 -6.19 -8.34
C PRO A 13 -5.77 -4.87 -7.59
N HIS A 14 -6.80 -4.76 -6.75
CA HIS A 14 -7.05 -3.54 -5.97
C HIS A 14 -5.97 -3.33 -4.90
N ILE A 15 -5.53 -4.41 -4.25
CA ILE A 15 -4.43 -4.37 -3.27
C ILE A 15 -3.13 -3.91 -3.96
N GLN A 16 -2.83 -4.45 -5.14
CA GLN A 16 -1.67 -4.03 -5.93
C GLN A 16 -1.75 -2.56 -6.34
N GLN A 17 -2.92 -2.07 -6.76
CA GLN A 17 -3.10 -0.65 -7.09
C GLN A 17 -2.89 0.26 -5.86
N MET A 18 -3.36 -0.14 -4.69
CA MET A 18 -3.15 0.60 -3.44
C MET A 18 -1.66 0.62 -3.05
N SER A 19 -0.98 -0.53 -3.12
CA SER A 19 0.46 -0.65 -2.87
C SER A 19 1.31 0.20 -3.84
N ALA A 20 0.94 0.23 -5.12
CA ALA A 20 1.59 1.09 -6.12
C ALA A 20 1.39 2.59 -5.83
N THR A 21 0.19 2.96 -5.36
CA THR A 21 -0.14 4.35 -5.02
C THR A 21 0.60 4.80 -3.76
N GLU A 22 0.63 3.96 -2.72
CA GLU A 22 1.41 4.17 -1.50
C GLU A 22 2.89 4.38 -1.82
N MET A 23 3.49 3.48 -2.61
CA MET A 23 4.89 3.61 -3.00
C MET A 23 5.18 4.87 -3.81
N ARG A 24 4.23 5.32 -4.64
CA ARG A 24 4.36 6.60 -5.34
C ARG A 24 4.37 7.76 -4.34
N MET A 25 3.46 7.79 -3.38
CA MET A 25 3.41 8.83 -2.35
C MET A 25 4.66 8.84 -1.47
N LEU A 26 5.11 7.68 -0.99
CA LEU A 26 6.32 7.57 -0.18
C LEU A 26 7.57 8.08 -0.93
N ARG A 27 7.68 7.78 -2.24
CA ARG A 27 8.75 8.29 -3.10
C ARG A 27 8.70 9.81 -3.25
N TRP A 28 7.50 10.35 -3.45
CA TRP A 28 7.28 11.80 -3.52
C TRP A 28 7.66 12.49 -2.20
N MET A 29 7.21 11.97 -1.05
CA MET A 29 7.55 12.52 0.27
C MET A 29 9.05 12.47 0.57
N CYS A 30 9.73 11.40 0.14
CA CYS A 30 11.18 11.26 0.32
C CYS A 30 12.03 12.11 -0.65
N GLY A 31 11.40 12.86 -1.58
CA GLY A 31 12.08 13.66 -2.60
C GLY A 31 13.05 12.86 -3.48
N ARG A 32 12.90 11.52 -3.54
CA ARG A 32 13.89 10.64 -4.14
C ARG A 32 13.63 10.53 -5.64
N THR A 33 14.58 11.05 -6.42
CA THR A 33 14.57 10.95 -7.88
C THR A 33 14.52 9.48 -8.31
N ILE A 34 13.65 9.21 -9.28
CA ILE A 34 13.28 7.95 -9.94
C ILE A 34 14.48 7.08 -10.40
N LYS A 35 15.73 7.56 -10.28
CA LYS A 35 16.98 6.86 -10.59
C LYS A 35 17.45 5.86 -9.52
N GLY A 36 16.91 5.88 -8.31
CA GLY A 36 17.23 4.88 -7.31
C GLY A 36 16.43 3.59 -7.56
N ARG A 37 17.08 2.52 -8.02
CA ARG A 37 16.55 1.13 -7.95
C ARG A 37 16.42 0.64 -6.49
N ILE A 38 15.92 1.49 -5.60
CA ILE A 38 15.68 1.18 -4.20
C ILE A 38 14.45 0.28 -4.17
N ARG A 39 14.57 -0.89 -3.55
CA ARG A 39 13.46 -1.81 -3.34
C ARG A 39 12.36 -1.10 -2.54
N ASN A 40 11.11 -1.42 -2.83
CA ASN A 40 9.95 -0.84 -2.14
C ASN A 40 10.04 -1.02 -0.61
N GLU A 41 10.52 -2.18 -0.14
CA GLU A 41 10.82 -2.43 1.29
C GLU A 41 11.81 -1.43 1.89
N GLY A 42 12.85 -1.03 1.15
CA GLY A 42 13.82 -0.05 1.62
C GLY A 42 13.24 1.36 1.77
N ILE A 43 12.23 1.69 0.98
CA ILE A 43 11.49 2.97 1.10
C ILE A 43 10.58 2.92 2.34
N CYS A 44 9.81 1.84 2.50
CA CYS A 44 8.97 1.62 3.68
C CYS A 44 9.78 1.63 4.98
N ASN A 45 10.89 0.88 5.05
CA ASN A 45 11.76 0.83 6.22
C ASN A 45 12.38 2.19 6.56
N LYS A 46 12.69 3.01 5.55
CA LYS A 46 13.22 4.36 5.77
C LYS A 46 12.19 5.32 6.34
N VAL A 47 10.92 5.18 5.94
CA VAL A 47 9.80 5.99 6.46
C VAL A 47 9.20 5.39 7.74
N GLY A 48 9.51 4.14 8.06
CA GLY A 48 8.96 3.41 9.21
C GLY A 48 7.51 2.96 9.02
N VAL A 49 7.05 2.84 7.76
CA VAL A 49 5.66 2.49 7.43
C VAL A 49 5.59 1.04 6.94
N ALA A 50 4.73 0.23 7.57
CA ALA A 50 4.44 -1.12 7.10
C ALA A 50 3.61 -1.07 5.81
N PRO A 51 3.91 -1.89 4.80
CA PRO A 51 3.23 -1.85 3.50
C PRO A 51 1.73 -2.13 3.64
N ILE A 52 0.91 -1.41 2.88
CA ILE A 52 -0.56 -1.51 2.95
C ILE A 52 -1.06 -2.91 2.61
N GLU A 53 -0.34 -3.64 1.75
CA GLU A 53 -0.66 -5.02 1.41
C GLU A 53 -0.64 -5.93 2.65
N GLU A 54 0.35 -5.76 3.52
CA GLU A 54 0.47 -6.56 4.75
C GLU A 54 -0.67 -6.21 5.73
N LYS A 55 -1.03 -4.94 5.84
CA LYS A 55 -2.16 -4.49 6.65
C LYS A 55 -3.50 -5.01 6.12
N LEU A 56 -3.70 -4.98 4.81
CA LEU A 56 -4.92 -5.48 4.18
C LEU A 56 -5.04 -7.00 4.28
N VAL A 57 -3.92 -7.74 4.25
CA VAL A 57 -3.90 -9.19 4.48
C VAL A 57 -4.19 -9.51 5.96
N GLN A 58 -3.61 -8.78 6.92
CA GLN A 58 -3.87 -8.96 8.35
C GLN A 58 -5.32 -8.68 8.73
N HIS A 59 -5.92 -7.63 8.15
CA HIS A 59 -7.31 -7.25 8.40
C HIS A 59 -8.32 -7.98 7.52
N ARG A 60 -7.87 -8.92 6.68
CA ARG A 60 -8.79 -9.75 5.91
C ARG A 60 -9.52 -10.68 6.88
N LEU A 61 -10.80 -10.41 7.09
CA LEU A 61 -11.69 -11.31 7.81
C LEU A 61 -11.65 -12.68 7.11
N ARG A 62 -11.37 -13.71 7.90
CA ARG A 62 -11.17 -15.08 7.45
C ARG A 62 -12.50 -15.80 7.26
#